data_AF-A0A972LFI0-F1
#
_entry.id   AF-A0A972LFI0-F1
#
_cell.length_a   1.000
_cell.length_b   1.000
_cell.length_c   1.000
_cell.angle_alpha   90.00
_cell.angle_beta   90.00
_cell.angle_gamma   90.00
#
_symmetry.space_group_name_H-M   'P 1'
#
loop_
_entity.id
_entity.type
_entity.pdbx_description
1 polymer ?
#
loop_
_entity_poly.entity_id
_entity_poly.type
_entity_poly.pdbx_seq_one_letter_code
_entity_poly.pdbx_strand_id
1 'polypeptide(L)'
;MKGACFYSFIKAFSVVFVCLVVSMAVSAEMDFSSRFLLGDYVLIGKALDSDSTYYGKVHIYAQDGSIKVKRIIKGGEITGTASIETALGGDAKVLRIRFIENNIKYEETCLWLSDLDSYARITCFLYRPGVKTDNPGLEALFHDYNAN
;
A
#
# COMPACT_ATOMS: atom_id res chain seq x y z
N MET A 1 39.12 30.14 30.08
CA MET A 1 37.68 29.99 29.77
C MET A 1 37.41 30.03 28.24
N LYS A 2 37.97 29.11 27.43
CA LYS A 2 37.69 29.03 25.97
C LYS A 2 37.30 27.63 25.45
N GLY A 3 37.34 26.58 26.29
CA GLY A 3 37.08 25.20 25.87
C GLY A 3 35.60 24.76 25.89
N ALA A 4 34.75 25.38 26.70
CA ALA A 4 33.36 24.94 26.88
C ALA A 4 32.44 25.34 25.70
N CYS A 5 32.72 26.47 25.03
CA CYS A 5 31.89 26.96 23.92
C CYS A 5 32.11 26.13 22.63
N PHE A 6 33.34 25.67 22.38
CA PHE A 6 33.70 24.89 21.19
C PHE A 6 33.13 23.47 21.23
N TYR A 7 33.10 22.84 22.41
CA TYR A 7 32.51 21.51 22.62
C TYR A 7 30.98 21.49 22.45
N SER A 8 30.30 22.59 22.80
CA SER A 8 28.86 22.74 22.62
C SER A 8 28.49 22.89 21.14
N PHE A 9 29.28 23.64 20.37
CA PHE A 9 29.09 23.83 18.93
C PHE A 9 29.29 22.52 18.13
N ILE A 10 30.31 21.73 18.45
CA ILE A 10 30.57 20.44 17.78
C ILE A 10 29.44 19.43 18.07
N LYS A 11 28.94 19.39 19.31
CA LYS A 11 27.79 18.52 19.67
C LYS A 11 26.51 18.93 18.96
N ALA A 12 26.22 20.23 18.87
CA ALA A 12 25.06 20.74 18.13
C ALA A 12 25.14 20.38 16.64
N PHE A 13 26.33 20.50 16.03
CA PHE A 13 26.55 20.16 14.63
C PHE A 13 26.38 18.65 14.37
N SER A 14 26.91 17.80 15.24
CA SER A 14 26.72 16.34 15.14
C SER A 14 25.26 15.92 15.32
N VAL A 15 24.50 16.54 16.24
CA VAL A 15 23.08 16.23 16.43
C VAL A 15 22.25 16.64 15.20
N VAL A 16 22.49 17.82 14.65
CA VAL A 16 21.81 18.29 13.44
C VAL A 16 22.13 17.40 12.24
N PHE A 17 23.38 16.98 12.08
CA PHE A 17 23.79 16.05 11.01
C PHE A 17 23.10 14.68 11.14
N VAL A 18 23.02 14.12 12.35
CA VAL A 18 22.31 12.86 12.61
C VAL A 18 20.81 13.00 12.30
N CYS A 19 20.16 14.09 12.73
CA CYS A 19 18.74 14.34 12.42
C CYS A 19 18.47 14.44 10.92
N LEU A 20 19.37 15.08 10.15
CA LEU A 20 19.28 15.17 8.69
C LEU A 20 19.36 13.78 8.04
N VAL A 21 20.34 12.96 8.44
CA VAL A 21 20.52 11.60 7.89
C VAL A 21 19.32 10.71 8.21
N VAL A 22 18.78 10.77 9.43
CA VAL A 22 17.59 10.01 9.83
C VAL A 22 16.36 10.42 9.02
N SER A 23 16.17 11.73 8.79
CA SER A 23 15.02 12.22 8.01
C SER A 23 15.06 11.75 6.56
N MET A 24 16.26 11.74 5.95
CA MET A 24 16.44 11.22 4.59
C MET A 24 16.16 9.73 4.49
N ALA A 25 16.56 8.93 5.47
CA ALA A 25 16.29 7.49 5.51
C ALA A 25 14.78 7.18 5.56
N VAL A 26 14.04 7.88 6.43
CA VAL A 26 12.58 7.70 6.57
C VAL A 26 11.84 8.07 5.28
N SER A 27 12.21 9.18 4.64
CA SER A 27 11.58 9.58 3.37
C SER A 27 11.85 8.58 2.25
N ALA A 28 13.05 8.00 2.19
CA ALA A 28 13.41 7.01 1.18
C ALA A 28 12.64 5.70 1.35
N GLU A 29 12.40 5.28 2.60
CA GLU A 29 11.62 4.06 2.91
C GLU A 29 10.15 4.19 2.47
N MET A 30 9.51 5.34 2.71
CA MET A 30 8.14 5.60 2.26
C MET A 30 8.02 5.61 0.72
N ASP A 31 8.96 6.27 0.02
CA ASP A 31 8.99 6.31 -1.43
C ASP A 31 9.21 4.89 -2.01
N PHE A 32 10.20 4.16 -1.50
CA PHE A 32 10.47 2.78 -1.90
C PHE A 32 9.25 1.87 -1.73
N SER A 33 8.60 1.93 -0.57
CA SER A 33 7.42 1.10 -0.28
C SER A 33 6.27 1.39 -1.22
N SER A 34 6.03 2.66 -1.56
CA SER A 34 5.00 3.04 -2.54
C SER A 34 5.35 2.62 -3.96
N ARG A 35 6.62 2.71 -4.36
CA ARG A 35 7.10 2.27 -5.67
C ARG A 35 7.07 0.75 -5.82
N PHE A 36 7.27 0.04 -4.73
CA PHE A 36 7.21 -1.42 -4.67
C PHE A 36 5.80 -1.98 -4.93
N LEU A 37 4.76 -1.16 -4.75
CA LEU A 37 3.36 -1.49 -5.01
C LEU A 37 2.91 -1.25 -6.46
N LEU A 38 3.72 -0.53 -7.26
CA LEU A 38 3.33 -0.19 -8.62
C LEU A 38 3.59 -1.38 -9.55
N GLY A 39 2.66 -1.63 -10.45
CA GLY A 39 2.79 -2.67 -11.46
C GLY A 39 1.47 -3.36 -11.78
N ASP A 40 1.60 -4.42 -12.56
CA ASP A 40 0.51 -5.28 -12.98
C ASP A 40 0.47 -6.55 -12.15
N TYR A 41 -0.75 -6.99 -11.84
CA TYR A 41 -1.02 -8.10 -10.98
C TYR A 41 -2.13 -8.98 -11.53
N VAL A 42 -1.96 -10.30 -11.38
CA VAL A 42 -3.05 -11.27 -11.47
C VAL A 42 -3.73 -11.34 -10.11
N LEU A 43 -5.06 -11.24 -10.12
CA LEU A 43 -5.90 -11.31 -8.93
C LEU A 43 -6.62 -12.66 -8.87
N ILE A 44 -6.65 -13.25 -7.68
CA ILE A 44 -7.53 -14.36 -7.31
C ILE A 44 -8.30 -13.92 -6.06
N GLY A 45 -9.62 -14.03 -6.08
CA GLY A 45 -10.47 -13.54 -5.00
C GLY A 45 -11.66 -14.42 -4.65
N LYS A 46 -12.18 -14.19 -3.44
CA LYS A 46 -13.46 -14.66 -2.91
C LYS A 46 -14.33 -13.43 -2.64
N ALA A 47 -15.58 -13.45 -3.11
CA ALA A 47 -16.49 -12.32 -2.98
C ALA A 47 -16.92 -12.06 -1.52
N LEU A 48 -17.23 -10.80 -1.24
CA LEU A 48 -17.84 -10.38 0.02
C LEU A 48 -19.19 -11.08 0.23
N ASP A 49 -19.45 -11.53 1.45
CA ASP A 49 -20.70 -12.18 1.86
C ASP A 49 -21.07 -13.43 1.01
N SER A 50 -20.09 -14.06 0.36
CA SER A 50 -20.27 -15.22 -0.52
C SER A 50 -19.05 -16.14 -0.53
N ASP A 51 -19.23 -17.39 -0.96
CA ASP A 51 -18.15 -18.34 -1.26
C ASP A 51 -17.75 -18.34 -2.74
N SER A 52 -18.38 -17.48 -3.55
CA SER A 52 -18.07 -17.35 -4.97
C SER A 52 -16.65 -16.81 -5.16
N THR A 53 -15.87 -17.45 -6.03
CA THR A 53 -14.54 -16.99 -6.40
C THR A 53 -14.53 -16.24 -7.71
N TYR A 54 -13.49 -15.44 -7.92
CA TYR A 54 -13.22 -14.76 -9.18
C TYR A 54 -11.72 -14.63 -9.40
N TYR A 55 -11.38 -14.38 -10.66
CA TYR A 55 -10.04 -14.01 -11.07
C TYR A 55 -10.11 -12.75 -11.92
N GLY A 56 -9.00 -12.02 -11.99
CA GLY A 56 -8.93 -10.79 -12.76
C GLY A 56 -7.51 -10.27 -12.88
N LYS A 57 -7.41 -9.03 -13.36
CA LYS A 57 -6.16 -8.27 -13.39
C LYS A 57 -6.30 -6.99 -12.59
N VAL A 58 -5.22 -6.57 -11.97
CA VAL A 58 -5.14 -5.30 -11.25
C VAL A 58 -3.89 -4.56 -11.72
N HIS A 59 -4.05 -3.32 -12.13
CA HIS A 59 -2.95 -2.41 -12.44
C HIS A 59 -2.91 -1.31 -11.38
N ILE A 60 -1.79 -1.20 -10.67
CA ILE A 60 -1.54 -0.19 -9.65
C ILE A 60 -0.50 0.79 -10.19
N TYR A 61 -0.85 2.07 -10.28
CA TYR A 61 -0.04 3.06 -10.99
C TYR A 61 -0.08 4.42 -10.33
N ALA A 62 1.00 5.19 -10.51
CA ALA A 62 1.05 6.58 -10.07
C ALA A 62 0.42 7.49 -11.12
N GLN A 63 -0.49 8.36 -10.69
CA GLN A 63 -1.11 9.40 -11.53
C GLN A 63 -1.40 10.63 -10.69
N ASP A 64 -0.95 11.80 -11.17
CA ASP A 64 -1.18 13.11 -10.54
C ASP A 64 -0.80 13.16 -9.05
N GLY A 65 0.32 12.52 -8.67
CA GLY A 65 0.79 12.46 -7.28
C GLY A 65 -0.02 11.54 -6.37
N SER A 66 -0.92 10.72 -6.93
CA SER A 66 -1.72 9.73 -6.21
C SER A 66 -1.50 8.32 -6.76
N ILE A 67 -1.75 7.29 -5.95
CA ILE A 67 -1.76 5.90 -6.43
C ILE A 67 -3.18 5.55 -6.86
N LYS A 68 -3.32 5.12 -8.11
CA LYS A 68 -4.57 4.66 -8.71
C LYS A 68 -4.55 3.15 -8.86
N VAL A 69 -5.74 2.59 -8.89
CA VAL A 69 -5.94 1.17 -9.10
C VAL A 69 -6.97 1.00 -10.21
N LYS A 70 -6.64 0.18 -11.21
CA LYS A 70 -7.58 -0.29 -12.22
C LYS A 70 -7.74 -1.80 -12.06
N ARG A 71 -8.98 -2.25 -11.92
CA ARG A 71 -9.35 -3.66 -11.74
C ARG A 71 -10.13 -4.11 -12.96
N ILE A 72 -9.74 -5.24 -13.54
CA ILE A 72 -10.43 -5.88 -14.66
C ILE A 72 -10.91 -7.26 -14.20
N ILE A 73 -12.21 -7.38 -13.93
CA ILE A 73 -12.82 -8.60 -13.40
C ILE A 73 -14.01 -8.96 -14.28
N LYS A 74 -14.07 -10.18 -14.80
CA LYS A 74 -15.12 -10.65 -15.73
C LYS A 74 -15.34 -9.72 -16.93
N GLY A 75 -14.29 -9.04 -17.39
CA GLY A 75 -14.33 -8.07 -18.50
C GLY A 75 -14.86 -6.67 -18.13
N GLY A 76 -15.33 -6.47 -16.89
CA GLY A 76 -15.66 -5.15 -16.38
C GLY A 76 -14.41 -4.42 -15.88
N GLU A 77 -14.33 -3.11 -16.15
CA GLU A 77 -13.28 -2.23 -15.63
C GLU A 77 -13.81 -1.40 -14.45
N ILE A 78 -13.08 -1.41 -13.34
CA ILE A 78 -13.37 -0.64 -12.14
C ILE A 78 -12.13 0.16 -11.78
N THR A 79 -12.29 1.45 -11.53
CA THR A 79 -11.20 2.32 -11.08
C THR A 79 -11.35 2.69 -9.61
N GLY A 80 -10.21 2.88 -8.96
CA GLY A 80 -10.11 3.20 -7.55
C GLY A 80 -8.82 3.92 -7.21
N THR A 81 -8.60 4.11 -5.93
CA THR A 81 -7.41 4.76 -5.37
C THR A 81 -6.78 3.88 -4.32
N ALA A 82 -5.46 3.93 -4.22
CA ALA A 82 -4.72 3.30 -3.14
C ALA A 82 -3.93 4.32 -2.30
N SER A 83 -3.76 4.02 -1.02
CA SER A 83 -2.95 4.80 -0.10
C SER A 83 -2.32 3.91 0.97
N ILE A 84 -1.09 4.24 1.38
CA ILE A 84 -0.48 3.63 2.56
C ILE A 84 -0.99 4.37 3.80
N GLU A 85 -1.68 3.65 4.67
CA GLU A 85 -2.32 4.18 5.86
C GLU A 85 -1.80 3.51 7.13
N THR A 86 -1.96 4.16 8.27
CA THR A 86 -1.72 3.52 9.58
C THR A 86 -2.93 2.64 9.94
N ALA A 87 -2.68 1.43 10.42
CA ALA A 87 -3.72 0.52 10.89
C ALA A 87 -4.42 1.07 12.13
N LEU A 88 -5.68 0.68 12.34
CA LEU A 88 -6.41 1.07 13.54
C LEU A 88 -5.74 0.45 14.78
N GLY A 89 -5.33 1.29 15.73
CA GLY A 89 -4.82 0.84 17.03
C GLY A 89 -3.33 0.51 17.10
N GLY A 90 -2.51 0.90 16.11
CA GLY A 90 -1.06 0.71 16.18
C GLY A 90 -0.29 1.44 15.08
N ASP A 91 1.02 1.25 15.04
CA ASP A 91 1.91 1.91 14.07
C ASP A 91 2.09 1.16 12.75
N ALA A 92 1.46 -0.02 12.61
CA ALA A 92 1.55 -0.84 11.42
C ALA A 92 1.00 -0.11 10.19
N LYS A 93 1.69 -0.21 9.06
CA LYS A 93 1.24 0.34 7.78
C LYS A 93 0.45 -0.70 7.00
N VAL A 94 -0.67 -0.28 6.41
CA VAL A 94 -1.55 -1.09 5.56
C VAL A 94 -1.74 -0.38 4.22
N LEU A 95 -1.82 -1.16 3.15
CA LEU A 95 -2.25 -0.64 1.86
C LEU A 95 -3.76 -0.62 1.88
N ARG A 96 -4.34 0.56 1.67
CA ARG A 96 -5.78 0.75 1.63
C ARG A 96 -6.20 1.01 0.20
N ILE A 97 -7.07 0.17 -0.35
CA ILE A 97 -7.63 0.36 -1.69
C ILE A 97 -9.12 0.69 -1.55
N ARG A 98 -9.59 1.69 -2.30
CA ARG A 98 -10.99 2.11 -2.30
C ARG A 98 -11.50 2.25 -3.72
N PHE A 99 -12.68 1.71 -3.98
CA PHE A 99 -13.34 1.77 -5.29
C PHE A 99 -14.86 1.72 -5.14
N ILE A 100 -15.55 2.01 -6.25
CA ILE A 100 -17.00 1.92 -6.35
C ILE A 100 -17.34 0.94 -7.47
N GLU A 101 -18.14 -0.07 -7.16
CA GLU A 101 -18.67 -1.03 -8.12
C GLU A 101 -20.19 -1.09 -7.94
N ASN A 102 -20.96 -0.95 -9.02
CA ASN A 102 -22.43 -0.99 -8.98
C ASN A 102 -23.06 -0.04 -7.93
N ASN A 103 -22.53 1.19 -7.81
CA ASN A 103 -22.91 2.19 -6.80
C ASN A 103 -22.66 1.78 -5.33
N ILE A 104 -21.92 0.70 -5.09
CA ILE A 104 -21.52 0.26 -3.75
C ILE A 104 -20.07 0.64 -3.53
N LYS A 105 -19.79 1.29 -2.39
CA LYS A 105 -18.44 1.60 -1.95
C LYS A 105 -17.79 0.37 -1.34
N TYR A 106 -16.59 0.07 -1.80
CA TYR A 106 -15.75 -0.99 -1.27
C TYR A 106 -14.44 -0.43 -0.73
N GLU A 107 -13.92 -1.11 0.27
CA GLU A 107 -12.61 -0.85 0.85
C GLU A 107 -11.88 -2.17 1.06
N GLU A 108 -10.59 -2.17 0.74
CA GLU A 108 -9.68 -3.27 1.00
C GLU A 108 -8.61 -2.83 1.99
N THR A 109 -8.35 -3.67 2.99
CA THR A 109 -7.15 -3.58 3.82
C THR A 109 -6.18 -4.66 3.40
N CYS A 110 -5.03 -4.25 2.92
CA CYS A 110 -4.03 -5.14 2.36
C CYS A 110 -2.73 -5.11 3.13
N LEU A 111 -2.13 -6.30 3.27
CA LEU A 111 -0.72 -6.47 3.55
C LEU A 111 0.00 -6.57 2.21
N TRP A 112 1.19 -5.98 2.13
CA TRP A 112 2.10 -6.16 1.02
C TRP A 112 3.48 -6.50 1.56
N LEU A 113 4.08 -7.53 0.97
CA LEU A 113 5.39 -8.03 1.37
C LEU A 113 6.14 -8.43 0.10
N SER A 114 7.46 -8.45 0.18
CA SER A 114 8.26 -9.08 -0.86
C SER A 114 8.00 -10.57 -0.89
N ASP A 115 7.81 -11.08 -2.09
CA ASP A 115 7.72 -12.50 -2.38
C ASP A 115 9.11 -13.05 -2.76
N LEU A 116 9.21 -14.36 -3.00
CA LEU A 116 10.47 -15.05 -3.34
C LEU A 116 11.07 -14.60 -4.68
N ASP A 117 10.28 -13.91 -5.50
CA ASP A 117 10.66 -13.37 -6.79
C ASP A 117 11.08 -11.89 -6.75
N SER A 118 11.14 -11.29 -5.55
CA SER A 118 11.43 -9.87 -5.32
C SER A 118 10.35 -8.88 -5.79
N TYR A 119 9.14 -9.36 -6.10
CA TYR A 119 7.98 -8.52 -6.36
C TYR A 119 7.02 -8.52 -5.17
N ALA A 120 6.11 -7.54 -5.14
CA ALA A 120 5.12 -7.46 -4.08
C ALA A 120 4.07 -8.57 -4.25
N ARG A 121 3.86 -9.37 -3.19
CA ARG A 121 2.62 -10.12 -3.00
C ARG A 121 1.69 -9.30 -2.11
N ILE A 122 0.50 -9.02 -2.62
CA ILE A 122 -0.50 -8.22 -1.91
C ILE A 122 -1.67 -9.14 -1.53
N THR A 123 -2.04 -9.16 -0.25
CA THR A 123 -3.17 -9.96 0.24
C THR A 123 -4.12 -9.07 1.02
N CYS A 124 -5.41 -9.12 0.70
CA CYS A 124 -6.39 -8.16 1.15
C CYS A 124 -7.63 -8.81 1.78
N PHE A 125 -8.19 -8.12 2.78
CA PHE A 125 -9.60 -8.27 3.15
C PHE A 125 -10.43 -7.21 2.43
N LEU A 126 -11.51 -7.64 1.76
CA LEU A 126 -12.47 -6.78 1.08
C LEU A 126 -13.75 -6.65 1.91
N TYR A 127 -14.24 -5.42 2.09
CA TYR A 127 -15.44 -5.13 2.85
C TYR A 127 -16.12 -3.82 2.41
N ARG A 128 -17.27 -3.51 3.01
CA ARG A 128 -17.96 -2.22 2.86
C ARG A 128 -17.61 -1.31 4.04
N PRO A 129 -17.14 -0.07 3.79
CA PRO A 129 -16.74 0.83 4.88
C PRO A 129 -17.95 1.21 5.74
N GLY A 130 -17.75 1.25 7.07
CA GLY A 130 -18.79 1.60 8.04
C GLY A 130 -19.87 0.53 8.27
N VAL A 131 -19.73 -0.65 7.66
CA VAL A 131 -20.66 -1.77 7.82
C VAL A 131 -19.94 -2.93 8.50
N LYS A 132 -20.55 -3.52 9.52
CA LYS A 132 -20.02 -4.74 10.14
C LYS A 132 -19.95 -5.84 9.07
N THR A 133 -18.77 -6.44 8.92
CA THR A 133 -18.52 -7.49 7.93
C THR A 133 -18.26 -8.80 8.66
N ASP A 134 -19.16 -9.76 8.50
CA ASP A 134 -19.03 -11.09 9.13
C ASP A 134 -18.33 -12.09 8.21
N ASN A 135 -18.52 -11.98 6.89
CA ASN A 135 -17.90 -12.85 5.89
C ASN A 135 -17.13 -12.01 4.85
N PRO A 136 -15.89 -11.59 5.15
CA PRO A 136 -15.15 -10.71 4.26
C PRO A 136 -14.83 -11.37 2.92
N GLY A 137 -14.70 -10.53 1.90
CA GLY A 137 -14.03 -10.95 0.68
C GLY A 137 -12.53 -11.10 0.95
N LEU A 138 -11.88 -11.96 0.17
CA LEU A 138 -10.45 -12.24 0.29
C LEU A 138 -9.82 -12.08 -1.08
N GLU A 139 -8.70 -11.38 -1.17
CA GLU A 139 -7.97 -11.25 -2.43
C GLU A 139 -6.48 -11.51 -2.24
N ALA A 140 -5.88 -12.13 -3.26
CA ALA A 140 -4.44 -12.27 -3.40
C ALA A 140 -4.05 -11.78 -4.80
N LEU A 141 -3.09 -10.86 -4.83
CA LEU A 141 -2.53 -10.28 -6.03
C LEU A 141 -1.08 -10.75 -6.16
N PHE A 142 -0.79 -11.35 -7.31
CA PHE A 142 0.51 -11.85 -7.71
C PHE A 142 1.02 -11.03 -8.87
N HIS A 143 2.30 -10.68 -8.89
CA HIS A 143 2.85 -9.90 -10.01
C HIS A 143 2.62 -10.59 -11.36
N ASP A 144 2.14 -9.85 -12.38
CA ASP A 144 1.91 -10.36 -13.72
C ASP A 144 3.14 -10.14 -14.61
N TYR A 145 3.97 -11.19 -14.74
CA TYR A 145 5.16 -11.20 -15.59
C TYR A 145 4.89 -11.03 -17.09
N ASN A 146 3.64 -11.15 -17.52
CA ASN A 146 3.27 -11.08 -18.93
C ASN A 146 2.61 -9.75 -19.28
N ALA A 147 2.52 -8.81 -18.34
CA ALA A 147 2.09 -7.45 -18.62
C ALA A 147 3.23 -6.74 -19.39
N ASN A 148 2.93 -6.31 -20.61
CA ASN A 148 3.87 -5.57 -21.48
C ASN A 148 3.80 -4.07 -21.19
#